data_AF-V7BHB1-F1
#
_entry.id   AF-V7BHB1-F1
#
_cell.length_a   1.000
_cell.length_b   1.000
_cell.length_c   1.000
_cell.angle_alpha   90.00
_cell.angle_beta   90.00
_cell.angle_gamma   90.00
#
_symmetry.space_group_name_H-M   'P 1'
#
loop_
_entity.id
_entity.type
_entity.pdbx_description
1 polymer ?
#
loop_
_entity_poly.entity_id
_entity_poly.type
_entity_poly.pdbx_seq_one_letter_code
_entity_poly.pdbx_strand_id
1 'polypeptide(L)' 'VRDSAAQLRANGAVVADAALGSIHSQKGVNDSQFLVVKEALLKTLKEAVGDKWTDELSTALELAYDELAAAIKKA' A
#
# COMPACT_ATOMS: atom_id res chain seq x y z
N VAL A 1 -5.98 -8.98 -5.32
CA VAL A 1 -4.89 -8.12 -5.84
C VAL A 1 -5.28 -7.34 -7.11
N ARG A 2 -5.90 -7.97 -8.14
CA ARG A 2 -6.37 -7.25 -9.35
C ARG A 2 -7.47 -6.22 -9.09
N ASP A 3 -8.28 -6.41 -8.04
CA ASP A 3 -9.45 -5.57 -7.79
C ASP A 3 -9.10 -4.21 -7.14
N SER A 4 -8.14 -4.18 -6.21
CA SER A 4 -7.77 -2.96 -5.48
C SER A 4 -7.13 -1.88 -6.36
N ALA A 5 -6.28 -2.25 -7.32
CA ALA A 5 -5.69 -1.29 -8.25
C ALA A 5 -6.74 -0.70 -9.22
N ALA A 6 -7.71 -1.52 -9.65
CA ALA A 6 -8.83 -1.07 -10.46
C ALA A 6 -9.76 -0.12 -9.67
N GLN A 7 -10.06 -0.47 -8.41
CA GLN A 7 -10.82 0.39 -7.49
C GLN A 7 -10.12 1.72 -7.25
N LEU A 8 -8.81 1.72 -6.96
CA LEU A 8 -8.05 2.95 -6.75
C LEU A 8 -8.10 3.86 -7.98
N ARG A 9 -7.91 3.29 -9.18
CA ARG A 9 -8.00 4.04 -10.44
C ARG A 9 -9.40 4.63 -10.67
N ALA A 10 -10.46 3.89 -10.34
CA ALA A 10 -11.83 4.32 -10.61
C ALA A 10 -12.40 5.29 -9.55
N ASN A 11 -12.07 5.06 -8.28
CA ASN A 11 -12.74 5.70 -7.15
C ASN A 11 -11.82 6.64 -6.34
N GLY A 12 -10.51 6.61 -6.60
CA GLY A 12 -9.52 7.34 -5.79
C GLY A 12 -9.32 6.78 -4.38
N ALA A 13 -9.96 5.65 -4.04
CA ALA A 13 -9.86 4.99 -2.76
C ALA A 13 -10.03 3.48 -2.92
N VAL A 14 -9.51 2.71 -1.94
CA VAL A 14 -9.63 1.25 -1.87
C VAL A 14 -10.45 0.87 -0.64
N VAL A 15 -11.37 -0.09 -0.78
CA VAL A 15 -12.00 -0.72 0.38
C VAL A 15 -11.15 -1.92 0.79
N ALA A 16 -10.60 -1.89 2.00
CA ALA A 16 -9.87 -3.03 2.53
C ALA A 16 -10.83 -4.15 2.94
N ASP A 17 -10.36 -5.39 2.85
CA ASP A 17 -11.06 -6.51 3.47
C ASP A 17 -11.10 -6.30 4.99
N ALA A 18 -12.30 -6.31 5.58
CA ALA A 18 -12.51 -6.10 7.01
C ALA A 18 -11.73 -7.10 7.89
N ALA A 19 -11.50 -8.32 7.39
CA ALA A 19 -10.65 -9.29 8.09
C ALA A 19 -9.20 -8.79 8.20
N LEU A 20 -8.70 -8.08 7.19
CA LEU A 20 -7.33 -7.57 7.16
C LEU A 20 -7.15 -6.43 8.18
N GLY A 21 -8.10 -5.50 8.27
CA GLY A 21 -8.12 -4.43 9.28
C GLY A 21 -8.14 -4.99 10.70
N SER A 22 -9.05 -5.93 10.96
CA SER A 22 -9.17 -6.60 12.26
C SER A 22 -7.88 -7.32 12.66
N ILE A 23 -7.23 -8.05 11.75
CA ILE A 23 -5.97 -8.74 12.03
C ILE A 23 -4.85 -7.75 12.39
N HIS A 24 -4.69 -6.65 11.63
CA HIS A 24 -3.66 -5.65 11.93
C HIS A 24 -3.89 -5.00 13.30
N SER A 25 -5.15 -4.70 13.64
CA SER A 25 -5.53 -4.17 14.95
C SER A 25 -5.23 -5.17 16.07
N GLN A 26 -5.66 -6.43 15.93
CA GLN A 26 -5.43 -7.50 16.92
C GLN A 26 -3.93 -7.76 17.17
N LYS A 27 -3.08 -7.57 16.16
CA LYS A 27 -1.63 -7.73 16.27
C LYS A 27 -0.92 -6.47 16.76
N GLY A 28 -1.65 -5.39 17.06
CA GLY A 28 -1.09 -4.15 17.57
C GLY A 28 -0.23 -3.41 16.54
N VAL A 29 -0.54 -3.57 15.25
CA VAL A 29 0.22 -2.90 14.19
C VAL A 29 -0.02 -1.39 14.26
N ASN A 30 1.06 -0.61 14.29
CA ASN A 30 1.01 0.84 14.38
C ASN A 30 1.57 1.54 13.12
N ASP A 31 1.41 2.85 13.05
CA ASP A 31 1.81 3.65 11.88
C ASP A 31 3.29 3.48 11.51
N SER A 32 4.19 3.30 12.48
CA SER A 32 5.61 3.10 12.18
C SER A 32 5.88 1.81 11.39
N GLN A 33 5.12 0.75 11.64
CA GLN A 33 5.28 -0.52 10.93
C GLN A 33 4.74 -0.42 9.50
N PHE A 34 3.69 0.36 9.26
CA PHE A 34 3.25 0.67 7.90
C PHE A 34 4.31 1.45 7.12
N LEU A 35 4.99 2.42 7.74
CA LEU A 35 6.09 3.15 7.09
C LEU A 35 7.28 2.25 6.77
N VAL A 36 7.69 1.39 7.70
CA VAL A 36 8.78 0.42 7.47
C VAL A 36 8.48 -0.48 6.28
N VAL A 37 7.24 -0.97 6.17
CA VAL A 37 6.84 -1.83 5.04
C VAL A 37 6.75 -1.02 3.74
N LYS A 38 6.32 0.24 3.78
CA LYS A 38 6.33 1.15 2.61
C LYS A 38 7.74 1.26 2.03
N GLU A 39 8.71 1.59 2.88
CA GLU A 39 10.11 1.73 2.48
C GLU A 39 10.68 0.42 1.93
N ALA A 40 10.44 -0.70 2.63
CA ALA A 40 10.91 -2.01 2.20
C ALA A 40 10.31 -2.43 0.84
N LEU A 41 9.02 -2.16 0.63
CA LEU A 41 8.33 -2.44 -0.63
C LEU A 41 8.90 -1.63 -1.79
N LEU A 42 9.06 -0.31 -1.62
CA LEU A 42 9.60 0.58 -2.65
C LEU A 42 11.03 0.20 -3.01
N LYS A 43 11.87 -0.09 -2.01
CA LYS A 43 13.24 -0.54 -2.23
C LYS A 43 13.29 -1.85 -3.03
N THR A 44 12.49 -2.84 -2.63
CA THR A 44 12.41 -4.14 -3.31
C THR A 44 11.96 -3.97 -4.76
N LEU A 45 10.94 -3.14 -5.01
CA LEU A 45 10.44 -2.88 -6.36
C LEU A 45 11.45 -2.11 -7.20
N LYS A 46 12.15 -1.13 -6.62
CA LYS A 46 13.22 -0.40 -7.31
C LYS A 46 14.35 -1.32 -7.74
N GLU A 47 14.78 -2.22 -6.85
CA GLU A 47 15.80 -3.24 -7.18
C GLU A 47 15.31 -4.21 -8.28
N ALA A 48 14.06 -4.65 -8.21
CA ALA A 48 13.50 -5.59 -9.19
C ALA A 48 13.23 -4.95 -10.57
N VAL A 49 12.81 -3.69 -10.61
CA VAL A 49 12.51 -2.96 -11.85
C VAL A 49 13.79 -2.47 -12.53
N GLY A 50 14.82 -2.13 -11.74
CA GLY A 50 16.12 -1.67 -12.23
C GLY A 50 15.99 -0.39 -13.06
N ASP A 51 16.61 -0.37 -14.24
CA ASP A 51 16.72 0.80 -15.11
C ASP A 51 15.38 1.36 -15.62
N LYS A 52 14.28 0.59 -15.48
CA LYS A 52 12.93 1.06 -15.85
C LYS A 52 12.24 1.82 -14.71
N TRP A 53 12.88 1.98 -13.56
CA TRP A 53 12.33 2.73 -12.44
C TRP A 53 12.27 4.21 -12.78
N THR A 54 11.11 4.83 -12.53
CA THR A 54 10.93 6.27 -12.72
C THR A 54 10.33 6.91 -11.47
N ASP A 55 10.45 8.23 -11.37
CA ASP A 55 9.87 8.98 -10.25
C ASP A 55 8.33 8.89 -10.25
N GLU A 56 7.71 8.82 -11.44
CA GLU A 56 6.26 8.58 -11.56
C GLU A 56 5.87 7.20 -11.04
N LEU A 57 6.68 6.17 -11.28
CA LEU A 57 6.43 4.83 -10.74
C LEU A 57 6.56 4.82 -9.22
N SER A 58 7.58 5.48 -8.65
CA SER A 58 7.73 5.64 -7.19
C SER A 58 6.51 6.31 -6.59
N THR A 59 6.12 7.46 -7.16
CA THR A 59 4.99 8.26 -6.68
C THR A 59 3.68 7.48 -6.74
N ALA A 60 3.44 6.75 -7.84
CA ALA A 60 2.24 5.93 -7.99
C ALA A 60 2.18 4.79 -6.96
N LEU A 61 3.30 4.14 -6.67
CA LEU A 61 3.39 3.07 -5.67
C LEU A 61 3.22 3.61 -4.24
N GLU A 62 3.81 4.77 -3.95
CA GLU A 62 3.66 5.45 -2.67
C GLU A 62 2.20 5.80 -2.38
N LEU A 63 1.52 6.42 -3.34
CA LEU A 63 0.10 6.77 -3.22
C LEU A 63 -0.77 5.52 -3.06
N ALA A 64 -0.53 4.48 -3.86
CA ALA A 64 -1.30 3.25 -3.76
C ALA A 64 -1.13 2.56 -2.40
N TYR A 65 0.09 2.57 -1.85
CA TYR A 65 0.35 2.03 -0.53
C TYR A 65 -0.31 2.85 0.58
N ASP A 66 -0.21 4.18 0.51
CA ASP A 66 -0.79 5.08 1.52
C ASP A 66 -2.31 4.93 1.61
N GLU A 67 -2.99 4.86 0.45
CA GLU A 67 -4.44 4.64 0.39
C GLU A 67 -4.83 3.26 0.94
N LEU A 68 -4.06 2.21 0.62
CA LEU A 68 -4.29 0.88 1.18
C LEU A 68 -4.08 0.86 2.70
N ALA A 69 -3.01 1.47 3.21
CA ALA A 69 -2.73 1.56 4.64
C ALA A 69 -3.82 2.34 5.36
N ALA A 70 -4.30 3.44 4.77
CA ALA A 70 -5.42 4.21 5.30
C ALA A 70 -6.72 3.38 5.34
N ALA A 71 -6.99 2.58 4.31
CA ALA A 71 -8.14 1.69 4.28
C ALA A 71 -8.07 0.60 5.35
N ILE A 72 -6.91 -0.05 5.53
CA ILE A 72 -6.70 -1.08 6.56
C ILE A 72 -6.87 -0.51 7.97
N LYS A 73 -6.33 0.69 8.23
CA LYS A 73 -6.44 1.34 9.55
C LYS A 73 -7.86 1.81 9.91
N LYS A 74 -8.72 2.01 8.91
CA LYS A 74 -10.12 2.42 9.09
C LYS A 74 -11.10 1.24 9.16
N ALA A 75 -10.68 0.05 8.76
CA ALA A 75 -11.51 -1.15 8.62
C ALA A 75 -11.68 -1.93 9.93
#